data_AF-A0A4U7EXX0-F1
#
_entry.id   AF-A0A4U7EXX0-F1
#
_cell.length_a   1.000
_cell.length_b   1.000
_cell.length_c   1.000
_cell.angle_alpha   90.00
_cell.angle_beta   90.00
_cell.angle_gamma   90.00
#
_symmetry.space_group_name_H-M   'P 1'
#
loop_
_entity.id
_entity.type
_entity.pdbx_description
1 polymer ?
#
loop_
_entity_poly.entity_id
_entity_poly.type
_entity_poly.pdbx_seq_one_letter_code
_entity_poly.pdbx_strand_id
1 'polypeptide(L)'
;PSIEDIRPDWERLFRYLADQNAIVVLDEFPYLIEQDESLPSVLQALFDHEFDESETTFVLVGSSISMMEEATLLGDSPLYGRTSLTLDIRELSFDAATEFLPDDSTADRAVQAWSVFGGVPYYLEELDADRSLSENIQQAVLTRHGSLRNEPEYVLRMELTEPTRYFS
;
A
#
# COMPACT_ATOMS: atom_id res chain seq x y z
N PRO A 1 24.42 0.65 22.43
CA PRO A 1 23.52 -0.51 22.65
C PRO A 1 23.28 -1.21 21.31
N SER A 2 23.49 -2.52 21.25
CA SER A 2 23.09 -3.33 20.10
C SER A 2 21.57 -3.23 19.92
N ILE A 3 21.12 -3.18 18.67
CA ILE A 3 19.70 -3.03 18.26
C ILE A 3 18.81 -4.17 18.82
N GLU A 4 19.42 -5.25 19.30
CA GLU A 4 18.77 -6.51 19.66
C GLU A 4 18.14 -6.54 21.08
N ASP A 5 18.45 -5.59 21.97
CA ASP A 5 18.09 -5.67 23.41
C ASP A 5 17.24 -4.51 23.94
N ILE A 6 16.72 -3.65 23.06
CA ILE A 6 15.84 -2.54 23.46
C ILE A 6 14.40 -3.03 23.29
N ARG A 7 13.66 -3.23 24.40
CA ARG A 7 12.18 -3.19 24.36
C ARG A 7 11.80 -2.01 23.46
N PRO A 8 10.93 -2.16 22.44
CA PRO A 8 10.75 -1.16 21.40
C PRO A 8 10.41 0.18 22.04
N ASP A 9 11.44 1.02 22.15
CA ASP A 9 11.33 2.39 22.60
C ASP A 9 11.38 3.16 21.29
N TRP A 10 10.21 3.21 20.64
CA TRP A 10 10.01 3.88 19.36
C TRP A 10 10.54 5.30 19.39
N GLU A 11 10.38 5.97 20.53
CA GLU A 11 10.86 7.33 20.76
C GLU A 11 12.37 7.42 20.64
N ARG A 12 13.13 6.51 21.29
CA ARG A 12 14.60 6.46 21.14
C ARG A 12 15.02 6.11 19.72
N LEU A 13 14.36 5.16 19.08
CA LEU A 13 14.70 4.74 17.73
C LEU A 13 14.51 5.89 16.75
N PHE A 14 13.33 6.51 16.76
CA PHE A 14 13.00 7.60 15.85
C PHE A 14 13.84 8.84 16.13
N ARG A 15 14.16 9.18 17.39
CA ARG A 15 15.12 10.26 17.69
C ARG A 15 16.50 9.98 17.11
N TYR A 16 17.01 8.76 17.29
CA TYR A 16 18.29 8.39 16.70
C TYR A 16 18.26 8.51 15.17
N LEU A 17 17.19 8.05 14.52
CA LEU A 17 17.04 8.18 13.06
C LEU A 17 16.91 9.65 12.63
N ALA A 18 16.24 10.48 13.44
CA ALA A 18 16.10 11.90 13.18
C ALA A 18 17.44 12.65 13.30
N ASP A 19 18.24 12.35 14.32
CA ASP A 19 19.61 12.86 14.47
C ASP A 19 20.51 12.50 13.28
N GLN A 20 20.19 11.42 12.55
CA GLN A 20 20.90 11.00 11.35
C GLN A 20 20.31 11.58 10.05
N ASN A 21 19.27 12.43 10.12
CA ASN A 21 18.51 12.93 8.96
C ASN A 21 18.05 11.78 8.04
N ALA A 22 17.59 10.68 8.62
CA ALA A 22 17.21 9.49 7.87
C ALA A 22 15.86 9.68 7.15
N ILE A 23 15.67 8.91 6.07
CA ILE A 23 14.35 8.66 5.50
C ILE A 23 13.81 7.39 6.14
N VAL A 24 12.72 7.50 6.88
CA VAL A 24 12.09 6.40 7.61
C VAL A 24 10.79 6.04 6.90
N VAL A 25 10.71 4.81 6.38
CA VAL A 25 9.50 4.27 5.75
C VAL A 25 8.87 3.26 6.70
N LEU A 26 7.64 3.55 7.13
CA LEU A 26 6.82 2.64 7.93
C LEU A 26 5.75 2.06 7.02
N ASP A 27 6.00 0.83 6.56
CA ASP A 27 5.06 0.07 5.76
C ASP A 27 4.00 -0.60 6.65
N GLU A 28 2.78 -0.69 6.13
CA GLU A 28 1.58 -1.10 6.87
C GLU A 28 1.47 -0.45 8.26
N PHE A 29 1.59 0.89 8.30
CA PHE A 29 1.44 1.70 9.49
C PHE A 29 0.14 1.42 10.28
N PRO A 30 -1.03 1.17 9.65
CA PRO A 30 -2.23 0.74 10.38
C PRO A 30 -2.01 -0.50 11.23
N TYR A 31 -1.32 -1.50 10.70
CA TYR A 31 -1.01 -2.72 11.44
C TYR A 31 -0.04 -2.45 12.60
N LEU A 32 0.92 -1.53 12.41
CA LEU A 32 1.81 -1.12 13.50
C LEU A 32 1.03 -0.46 14.65
N ILE A 33 0.02 0.36 14.34
CA ILE A 33 -0.85 0.99 15.35
C ILE A 33 -1.67 -0.06 16.10
N GLU A 34 -2.21 -1.08 15.42
CA GLU A 34 -2.94 -2.17 16.08
C GLU A 34 -2.06 -2.94 17.09
N GLN A 35 -0.75 -3.03 16.84
CA GLN A 35 0.19 -3.68 17.76
C GLN A 35 0.66 -2.74 18.89
N ASP A 36 0.75 -1.43 18.62
CA ASP A 36 1.19 -0.42 19.58
C ASP A 36 0.46 0.91 19.35
N GLU A 37 -0.63 1.12 20.10
CA GLU A 37 -1.48 2.32 20.03
C GLU A 37 -0.73 3.61 20.43
N SER A 38 0.48 3.50 21.02
CA SER A 38 1.28 4.68 21.40
C SER A 38 2.08 5.28 20.25
N LEU A 39 2.26 4.54 19.15
CA LEU A 39 3.08 4.94 18.00
C LEU A 39 2.72 6.31 17.40
N PRO A 40 1.44 6.63 17.14
CA PRO A 40 1.06 7.93 16.63
C PRO A 40 1.46 9.09 17.56
N SER A 41 1.35 8.91 18.88
CA SER A 41 1.75 9.91 19.87
C SER A 41 3.27 10.09 19.93
N VAL A 42 4.04 9.02 19.74
CA VAL A 42 5.51 9.12 19.65
C VAL A 42 5.92 9.92 18.41
N LEU A 43 5.34 9.62 17.25
CA LEU A 43 5.60 10.36 16.01
C LEU A 43 5.18 11.83 16.13
N GLN A 44 4.05 12.11 16.78
CA GLN A 44 3.63 13.47 17.09
C GLN A 44 4.67 14.21 17.95
N ALA A 45 5.14 13.58 19.03
CA ALA A 45 6.13 14.18 19.92
C ALA A 45 7.44 14.49 19.18
N LEU A 46 7.89 13.60 18.30
CA LEU A 46 9.02 13.84 17.41
C LEU A 46 8.76 15.02 16.47
N PHE A 47 7.60 15.04 15.80
CA PHE A 47 7.19 16.16 14.93
C PHE A 47 7.28 17.51 15.63
N ASP A 48 6.71 17.59 16.83
CA ASP A 48 6.60 18.83 17.59
C ASP A 48 7.94 19.32 18.20
N HIS A 49 8.97 18.46 18.32
CA HIS A 49 10.22 18.79 19.02
C HIS A 49 11.49 18.74 18.15
N GLU A 50 11.53 17.93 17.09
CA GLU A 50 12.78 17.58 16.38
C GLU A 50 12.77 17.97 14.89
N PHE A 51 11.62 18.29 14.28
CA PHE A 51 11.55 18.59 12.84
C PHE A 51 11.81 20.05 12.48
N ASP A 52 11.81 20.97 13.44
CA ASP A 52 12.20 22.36 13.16
C ASP A 52 13.70 22.48 12.82
N GLU A 53 14.53 21.52 13.25
CA GLU A 53 15.99 21.53 13.01
C GLU A 53 16.52 20.34 12.18
N SER A 54 15.74 19.27 11.97
CA SER A 54 16.17 18.08 11.22
C SER A 54 15.57 17.99 9.81
N GLU A 55 16.34 17.45 8.85
CA GLU A 55 15.89 17.14 7.48
C GLU A 55 15.25 15.75 7.37
N THR A 56 14.87 15.17 8.52
CA THR A 56 14.30 13.82 8.62
C THR A 56 12.97 13.74 7.87
N THR A 57 12.76 12.65 7.13
CA THR A 57 11.50 12.42 6.42
C THR A 57 10.87 11.11 6.88
N PHE A 58 9.62 11.16 7.30
CA PHE A 58 8.82 9.97 7.61
C PHE A 58 7.81 9.74 6.49
N VAL A 59 7.78 8.52 5.97
CA VAL A 59 6.83 8.05 4.96
C VAL A 59 6.00 6.96 5.60
N LEU A 60 4.70 7.22 5.77
CA LEU A 60 3.74 6.28 6.32
C LEU A 60 2.95 5.66 5.17
N VAL A 61 2.99 4.35 5.06
CA VAL A 61 2.29 3.58 4.01
C VAL A 61 1.31 2.63 4.68
N GLY A 62 0.15 2.41 4.06
CA GLY A 62 -0.82 1.44 4.56
C GLY A 62 -1.95 1.21 3.56
N SER A 63 -2.41 -0.03 3.48
CA SER A 63 -3.53 -0.42 2.62
C SER A 63 -4.89 -0.02 3.21
N SER A 64 -5.01 0.01 4.55
CA SER A 64 -6.23 0.37 5.26
C SER A 64 -6.49 1.88 5.27
N ILE A 65 -7.14 2.41 4.23
CA ILE A 65 -7.46 3.84 4.09
C ILE A 65 -8.19 4.39 5.33
N SER A 66 -9.22 3.70 5.83
CA SER A 66 -10.00 4.19 6.98
C SER A 66 -9.16 4.30 8.27
N MET A 67 -8.25 3.34 8.50
CA MET A 67 -7.32 3.40 9.64
C MET A 67 -6.26 4.48 9.43
N MET A 68 -5.77 4.66 8.20
CA MET A 68 -4.87 5.76 7.87
C MET A 68 -5.55 7.12 8.09
N GLU A 69 -6.82 7.28 7.70
CA GLU A 69 -7.61 8.48 7.96
C GLU A 69 -7.82 8.72 9.46
N GLU A 70 -8.08 7.67 10.25
CA GLU A 70 -8.18 7.79 11.70
C GLU A 70 -6.85 8.19 12.36
N ALA A 71 -5.75 7.61 11.91
CA ALA A 71 -4.41 7.84 12.44
C ALA A 71 -3.75 9.14 11.95
N THR A 72 -4.29 9.80 10.91
CA THR A 72 -3.65 11.00 10.32
C THR A 72 -4.57 12.18 10.00
N LEU A 73 -5.88 11.97 9.79
CA LEU A 73 -6.78 12.97 9.20
C LEU A 73 -8.01 13.31 10.06
N LEU A 74 -8.35 12.51 11.07
CA LEU A 74 -9.42 12.87 12.02
C LEU A 74 -8.94 13.90 13.04
N GLY A 75 -9.80 14.83 13.44
CA GLY A 75 -9.43 16.02 14.23
C GLY A 75 -8.80 15.74 15.61
N ASP A 76 -9.04 14.56 16.18
CA ASP A 76 -8.42 14.10 17.44
C ASP A 76 -7.16 13.26 17.21
N SER A 77 -6.75 13.09 15.96
CA SER A 77 -5.63 12.24 15.58
C SER A 77 -4.29 12.89 15.91
N PRO A 78 -3.32 12.16 16.52
CA PRO A 78 -2.01 12.69 16.87
C PRO A 78 -1.25 13.33 15.71
N LEU A 79 -1.44 12.81 14.49
CA LEU A 79 -0.75 13.30 13.29
C LEU A 79 -1.57 14.32 12.49
N TYR A 80 -2.76 14.70 12.98
CA TYR A 80 -3.60 15.69 12.32
C TYR A 80 -2.86 17.04 12.17
N GLY A 81 -2.86 17.57 10.95
CA GLY A 81 -2.18 18.83 10.62
C GLY A 81 -0.64 18.75 10.61
N ARG A 82 -0.05 17.56 10.81
CA ARG A 82 1.40 17.30 10.80
C ARG A 82 1.87 16.53 9.57
N THR A 83 0.96 16.29 8.63
CA THR A 83 1.26 15.66 7.34
C THR A 83 1.55 16.73 6.30
N SER A 84 2.75 16.73 5.72
CA SER A 84 3.12 17.67 4.65
C SER A 84 2.60 17.23 3.27
N LEU A 85 2.51 15.92 3.03
CA LEU A 85 2.04 15.34 1.77
C LEU A 85 1.24 14.06 2.05
N THR A 86 0.03 14.00 1.50
CA THR A 86 -0.79 12.78 1.45
C THR A 86 -0.93 12.35 0.00
N LEU A 87 -0.58 11.10 -0.29
CA LEU A 87 -0.74 10.50 -1.62
C LEU A 87 -1.75 9.36 -1.55
N ASP A 88 -2.87 9.52 -2.27
CA ASP A 88 -3.84 8.45 -2.52
C ASP A 88 -3.40 7.71 -3.80
N ILE A 89 -2.70 6.60 -3.64
CA ILE A 89 -2.21 5.78 -4.76
C ILE A 89 -3.36 4.91 -5.26
N ARG A 90 -3.91 5.29 -6.41
CA ARG A 90 -4.98 4.54 -7.07
C ARG A 90 -4.43 3.62 -8.15
N GLU A 91 -5.30 2.71 -8.59
CA GLU A 91 -5.08 1.96 -9.82
C GLU A 91 -4.72 2.88 -11.00
N LEU A 92 -3.94 2.35 -11.94
CA LEU A 92 -3.56 3.05 -13.15
C LEU A 92 -4.80 3.46 -13.96
N SER A 93 -4.75 4.66 -14.53
CA SER A 93 -5.73 5.07 -15.53
C SER A 93 -5.66 4.15 -16.74
N PHE A 94 -6.73 4.14 -17.55
CA PHE A 94 -6.76 3.37 -18.78
C PHE A 94 -5.52 3.63 -19.66
N ASP A 95 -5.16 4.90 -19.87
CA ASP A 95 -4.02 5.28 -20.69
C ASP A 95 -2.71 4.67 -20.18
N ALA A 96 -2.43 4.79 -18.87
CA ALA A 96 -1.23 4.22 -18.25
C ALA A 96 -1.25 2.68 -18.21
N ALA A 97 -2.41 2.06 -17.97
CA ALA A 97 -2.57 0.62 -17.99
C ALA A 97 -2.29 0.03 -19.39
N THR A 98 -2.64 0.76 -20.46
CA THR A 98 -2.38 0.30 -21.82
C THR A 98 -0.90 0.31 -22.21
N GLU A 99 -0.04 1.00 -21.47
CA GLU A 99 1.42 0.95 -21.66
C GLU A 99 2.02 -0.42 -21.30
N PHE A 100 1.30 -1.27 -20.58
CA PHE A 100 1.70 -2.66 -20.31
C PHE A 100 1.42 -3.60 -21.50
N LEU A 101 0.69 -3.14 -22.51
CA LEU A 101 0.37 -3.93 -23.69
C LEU A 101 1.41 -3.70 -24.80
N PRO A 102 1.57 -4.66 -25.75
CA PRO A 102 2.40 -4.44 -26.92
C PRO A 102 2.00 -3.18 -27.70
N ASP A 103 2.99 -2.42 -28.19
CA ASP A 103 2.79 -1.16 -28.93
C ASP A 103 1.85 -1.29 -30.16
N ASP A 104 1.76 -2.48 -30.74
CA ASP A 104 0.90 -2.80 -31.89
C ASP A 104 -0.51 -3.27 -31.48
N SER A 105 -0.85 -3.21 -30.19
CA SER A 105 -2.18 -3.58 -29.68
C SER A 105 -3.27 -2.67 -30.25
N THR A 106 -4.29 -3.30 -30.85
CA THR A 106 -5.50 -2.59 -31.27
C THR A 106 -6.24 -1.98 -30.08
N ALA A 107 -6.97 -0.88 -30.30
CA ALA A 107 -7.85 -0.29 -29.29
C ALA A 107 -8.85 -1.30 -28.70
N ASP A 108 -9.40 -2.21 -29.51
CA ASP A 108 -10.30 -3.26 -29.05
C ASP A 108 -9.62 -4.20 -28.04
N ARG A 109 -8.38 -4.62 -28.32
CA ARG A 109 -7.58 -5.44 -27.40
C ARG A 109 -7.29 -4.69 -26.11
N ALA A 110 -6.96 -3.40 -26.19
CA ALA A 110 -6.69 -2.57 -25.03
C ALA A 110 -7.91 -2.45 -24.10
N VAL A 111 -9.08 -2.16 -24.66
CA VAL A 111 -10.35 -2.11 -23.91
C VAL A 111 -10.67 -3.46 -23.28
N GLN A 112 -10.52 -4.57 -24.03
CA GLN A 112 -10.79 -5.91 -23.50
C GLN A 112 -9.82 -6.29 -22.37
N ALA A 113 -8.52 -6.00 -22.52
CA ALA A 113 -7.53 -6.29 -21.49
C ALA A 113 -7.83 -5.49 -20.21
N TRP A 114 -8.04 -4.18 -20.32
CA TRP A 114 -8.39 -3.35 -19.16
C TRP A 114 -9.72 -3.77 -18.52
N SER A 115 -10.70 -4.23 -19.30
CA SER A 115 -11.97 -4.74 -18.75
C SER A 115 -11.81 -6.00 -17.90
N VAL A 116 -10.72 -6.76 -18.08
CA VAL A 116 -10.46 -8.00 -17.34
C VAL A 116 -9.46 -7.78 -16.20
N PHE A 117 -8.39 -7.04 -16.46
CA PHE A 117 -7.27 -6.86 -15.54
C PHE A 117 -7.28 -5.51 -14.82
N GLY A 118 -8.18 -4.59 -15.19
CA GLY A 118 -8.29 -3.27 -14.56
C GLY A 118 -7.03 -2.42 -14.71
N GLY A 119 -6.81 -1.52 -13.74
CA GLY A 119 -5.62 -0.70 -13.66
C GLY A 119 -4.58 -1.19 -12.65
N VAL A 120 -4.71 -2.40 -12.11
CA VAL A 120 -3.79 -2.92 -11.10
C VAL A 120 -2.49 -3.38 -11.76
N PRO A 121 -1.32 -2.77 -11.47
CA PRO A 121 -0.07 -3.11 -12.15
C PRO A 121 0.28 -4.59 -12.07
N TYR A 122 0.12 -5.21 -10.89
CA TYR A 122 0.36 -6.64 -10.69
C TYR A 122 -0.45 -7.53 -11.64
N TYR A 123 -1.70 -7.17 -11.97
CA TYR A 123 -2.52 -7.97 -12.88
C TYR A 123 -2.09 -7.79 -14.34
N LEU A 124 -1.61 -6.60 -14.69
CA LEU A 124 -1.13 -6.25 -16.02
C LEU A 124 0.24 -6.88 -16.31
N GLU A 125 1.12 -7.01 -15.31
CA GLU A 125 2.42 -7.69 -15.43
C GLU A 125 2.32 -9.19 -15.77
N GLU A 126 1.19 -9.82 -15.45
CA GLU A 126 0.93 -11.22 -15.78
C GLU A 126 0.60 -11.44 -17.27
N LEU A 127 0.44 -10.38 -18.06
CA LEU A 127 0.18 -10.45 -19.48
C LEU A 127 1.45 -10.80 -20.26
N ASP A 128 1.41 -11.95 -20.95
CA ASP A 128 2.44 -12.33 -21.91
C ASP A 128 2.13 -11.67 -23.27
N ALA A 129 3.05 -10.82 -23.74
CA ALA A 129 2.97 -10.11 -25.01
C ALA A 129 2.90 -11.06 -26.22
N ASP A 130 3.51 -12.24 -26.12
CA ASP A 130 3.54 -13.23 -27.19
C ASP A 130 2.25 -14.06 -27.28
N ARG A 131 1.31 -13.84 -26.35
CA ARG A 131 0.04 -14.57 -26.26
C ARG A 131 -1.16 -13.71 -26.68
N SER A 132 -2.16 -14.41 -27.21
CA SER A 132 -3.48 -13.82 -27.38
C SER A 132 -4.08 -13.47 -26.00
N LEU A 133 -4.98 -12.49 -25.97
CA LEU A 133 -5.63 -12.08 -24.72
C LEU A 133 -6.38 -13.26 -24.08
N SER A 134 -7.04 -14.09 -24.89
CA SER A 134 -7.73 -15.29 -24.42
C SER A 134 -6.80 -16.30 -23.76
N GLU A 135 -5.58 -16.49 -24.29
CA GLU A 135 -4.57 -17.35 -23.68
C GLU A 135 -4.06 -16.79 -22.36
N ASN A 136 -3.82 -15.47 -22.29
CA ASN A 136 -3.45 -14.81 -21.03
C ASN A 136 -4.52 -14.98 -19.96
N ILE A 137 -5.79 -14.74 -20.29
CA ILE A 137 -6.92 -14.96 -19.38
C ILE A 137 -6.98 -16.43 -18.93
N GLN A 138 -6.81 -17.37 -19.87
CA GLN A 138 -6.86 -18.78 -19.55
C GLN A 138 -5.74 -19.20 -18.58
N GLN A 139 -4.52 -18.70 -18.79
CA GLN A 139 -3.37 -19.05 -17.96
C GLN A 139 -3.39 -18.34 -16.60
N ALA A 140 -3.60 -17.02 -16.58
CA ALA A 140 -3.54 -16.21 -15.37
C ALA A 140 -4.77 -16.40 -14.47
N VAL A 141 -5.97 -16.51 -15.04
CA VAL A 141 -7.23 -16.45 -14.28
C VAL A 141 -7.94 -17.80 -14.20
N LEU A 142 -8.02 -18.56 -15.31
CA LEU A 142 -8.90 -19.73 -15.39
C LEU A 142 -8.23 -21.06 -15.03
N THR A 143 -6.90 -21.12 -15.08
CA THR A 143 -6.15 -22.35 -14.78
C THR A 143 -5.98 -22.52 -13.27
N ARG A 144 -5.94 -23.79 -12.80
CA ARG A 144 -5.80 -24.12 -11.37
C ARG A 144 -4.59 -23.45 -10.71
N HIS A 145 -3.51 -23.27 -11.45
CA HIS A 145 -2.26 -22.67 -10.98
C HIS A 145 -2.04 -21.26 -11.55
N GLY A 146 -3.10 -20.61 -12.05
CA GLY A 146 -3.02 -19.22 -12.49
C GLY A 146 -2.75 -18.29 -11.32
N SER A 147 -1.83 -17.36 -11.49
CA SER A 147 -1.41 -16.35 -10.51
C SER A 147 -2.58 -15.53 -9.96
N LEU A 148 -3.54 -15.19 -10.84
CA LEU A 148 -4.70 -14.36 -10.50
C LEU A 148 -5.95 -15.19 -10.17
N ARG A 149 -5.85 -16.52 -10.11
CA ARG A 149 -7.00 -17.41 -9.91
C ARG A 149 -7.72 -17.14 -8.59
N ASN A 150 -6.96 -16.95 -7.52
CA ASN A 150 -7.47 -16.77 -6.16
C ASN A 150 -7.58 -15.30 -5.76
N GLU A 151 -7.21 -14.38 -6.65
CA GLU A 151 -7.11 -12.98 -6.30
C GLU A 151 -8.47 -12.37 -5.91
N PRO A 152 -9.58 -12.61 -6.63
CA PRO A 152 -10.88 -12.12 -6.18
C PRO A 152 -11.24 -12.56 -4.75
N GLU A 153 -10.83 -13.76 -4.33
CA GLU A 153 -11.06 -14.24 -2.97
C GLU A 153 -10.11 -13.58 -1.96
N TYR A 154 -8.85 -13.34 -2.33
CA TYR A 154 -7.88 -12.67 -1.47
C TYR A 154 -8.26 -11.21 -1.21
N VAL A 155 -8.55 -10.41 -2.24
CA VAL A 155 -9.05 -9.04 -2.09
C VAL A 155 -10.29 -8.99 -1.20
N LEU A 156 -11.28 -9.86 -1.45
CA LEU A 156 -12.49 -9.90 -0.62
C LEU A 156 -12.20 -10.23 0.85
N ARG A 157 -11.22 -11.10 1.13
CA ARG A 157 -10.83 -11.43 2.51
C ARG A 157 -10.10 -10.29 3.22
N MET A 158 -9.38 -9.44 2.48
CA MET A 158 -8.74 -8.26 3.07
C MET A 158 -9.76 -7.16 3.38
N GLU A 159 -10.73 -6.95 2.50
CA GLU A 159 -11.75 -5.91 2.66
C GLU A 159 -12.85 -6.28 3.68
N LEU A 160 -13.12 -7.58 3.86
CA LEU A 160 -14.13 -8.05 4.79
C LEU A 160 -13.52 -8.40 6.14
N THR A 161 -13.90 -7.67 7.18
CA THR A 161 -13.48 -7.88 8.59
C THR A 161 -13.76 -9.31 9.10
N GLU A 162 -14.70 -10.05 8.49
CA GLU A 162 -15.02 -11.45 8.81
C GLU A 162 -15.45 -12.27 7.57
N PRO A 163 -14.53 -12.89 6.81
CA PRO A 163 -14.88 -13.59 5.57
C PRO A 163 -15.75 -14.84 5.79
N THR A 164 -15.64 -15.52 6.92
CA THR A 164 -16.34 -16.79 7.21
C THR A 164 -17.87 -16.66 7.24
N ARG A 165 -18.41 -15.46 7.49
CA ARG A 165 -19.85 -15.25 7.63
C ARG A 165 -20.58 -15.17 6.27
N TYR A 166 -19.84 -14.96 5.18
CA TYR A 166 -20.41 -14.70 3.85
C TYR A 166 -20.16 -15.82 2.82
N PHE A 167 -19.28 -16.77 3.13
CA PHE A 167 -18.93 -17.91 2.25
C PHE A 167 -19.54 -19.26 2.70
N SER A 168 -20.59 -19.26 3.53
CA SER A 168 -21.36 -20.47 3.93
C SER A 168 -22.68 -20.61 3.19
#